data_AF-A0A3A8SWL7-F1
#
_entry.id   AF-A0A3A8SWL7-F1
#
_cell.length_a   1.000
_cell.length_b   1.000
_cell.length_c   1.000
_cell.angle_alpha   90.00
_cell.angle_beta   90.00
_cell.angle_gamma   90.00
#
_symmetry.space_group_name_H-M   'P 1'
#
loop_
_entity.id
_entity.type
_entity.pdbx_description
1 polymer ?
#
loop_
_entity_poly.entity_id
_entity_poly.type
_entity_poly.pdbx_seq_one_letter_code
_entity_poly.pdbx_strand_id
1 'polypeptide(L)'
;MAKTPGLDLDNMLLALNPFIDGQSEGSKERAALELAQAALLYIRDRGQEADFATYYARFSDTAFTVEVSHEFATREAADQWLASGTARDSERVKIAGKGFMVVEAQGRRLFMVAPLPEELKADPE
;
A
#
# COMPACT_ATOMS: atom_id res chain seq x y z
N MET A 1 23.77 -10.95 -18.81
CA MET A 1 22.77 -9.88 -18.84
C MET A 1 21.45 -10.47 -18.38
N ALA A 2 21.16 -10.34 -17.08
CA ALA A 2 19.92 -10.84 -16.51
C ALA A 2 18.89 -9.71 -16.58
N LYS A 3 17.82 -9.95 -17.35
CA LYS A 3 16.64 -9.11 -17.42
C LYS A 3 15.96 -9.24 -16.05
N THR A 4 16.10 -8.25 -15.18
CA THR A 4 15.26 -8.17 -13.97
C THR A 4 13.81 -8.10 -14.46
N PRO A 5 12.93 -9.07 -14.13
CA PRO A 5 11.51 -8.85 -14.36
C PRO A 5 11.09 -7.80 -13.34
N GLY A 6 10.64 -6.63 -13.77
CA GLY A 6 10.28 -5.62 -12.80
C GLY A 6 9.57 -4.42 -13.38
N LEU A 7 10.32 -3.53 -14.05
CA LEU A 7 9.78 -2.24 -14.46
C LEU A 7 10.33 -1.85 -15.82
N ASP A 8 9.42 -1.80 -16.79
CA ASP A 8 9.69 -1.28 -18.12
C ASP A 8 9.35 0.22 -18.14
N LEU A 9 10.28 1.03 -17.62
CA LEU A 9 10.05 2.47 -17.45
C LEU A 9 9.77 3.17 -18.78
N ASP A 10 10.40 2.73 -19.87
CA ASP A 10 10.19 3.32 -21.19
C ASP A 10 8.77 3.03 -21.71
N ASN A 11 8.27 1.80 -21.57
CA ASN A 11 6.88 1.50 -21.91
C ASN A 11 5.88 2.21 -20.99
N MET A 12 6.19 2.38 -19.70
CA MET A 12 5.33 3.12 -18.77
C MET A 12 5.27 4.61 -19.10
N LEU A 13 6.39 5.23 -19.47
CA LEU A 13 6.44 6.62 -19.93
C LEU A 13 5.62 6.80 -21.22
N LEU A 14 5.74 5.87 -22.17
CA LEU A 14 4.93 5.89 -23.40
C LEU A 14 3.44 5.72 -23.12
N ALA A 15 3.09 4.83 -22.18
CA ALA A 15 1.70 4.59 -21.79
C ALA A 15 1.07 5.78 -21.04
N LEU A 16 1.87 6.60 -20.35
CA LEU A 16 1.40 7.75 -19.59
C LEU A 16 1.04 8.97 -20.46
N ASN A 17 1.71 9.13 -21.62
CA ASN A 17 1.55 10.29 -22.50
C ASN A 17 0.08 10.57 -22.91
N PRO A 18 -0.71 9.57 -23.39
CA PRO A 18 -2.10 9.83 -23.78
C PRO A 18 -2.98 10.29 -22.62
N PHE A 19 -2.67 9.89 -21.38
CA PHE A 19 -3.43 10.31 -20.20
C PHE A 19 -3.16 11.77 -19.84
N ILE A 20 -1.90 12.20 -19.94
CA ILE A 20 -1.50 13.61 -19.75
C ILE A 20 -2.17 14.48 -20.82
N ASP A 21 -2.08 14.06 -22.08
CA ASP A 21 -2.64 14.78 -23.22
C ASP A 21 -4.17 14.88 -23.16
N GLY A 22 -4.83 13.88 -22.54
CA GLY A 22 -6.27 13.87 -22.31
C GLY A 22 -6.74 14.78 -21.17
N GLN A 23 -5.84 15.33 -20.34
CA GLN A 23 -6.21 16.25 -19.27
C GLN A 23 -6.15 17.71 -19.70
N SER A 24 -7.10 18.49 -19.19
CA SER A 24 -7.13 19.95 -19.38
C SER A 24 -5.83 20.60 -18.89
N GLU A 25 -5.30 21.52 -19.69
CA GLU A 25 -4.12 22.31 -19.34
C GLU A 25 -4.38 23.10 -18.03
N GLY A 26 -3.44 23.04 -17.09
CA GLY A 26 -3.57 23.67 -15.76
C GLY A 26 -4.46 22.92 -14.76
N SER A 27 -5.02 21.75 -15.12
CA SER A 27 -5.74 20.90 -14.17
C SER A 27 -4.80 20.25 -13.14
N LYS A 28 -5.34 19.92 -11.96
CA LYS A 28 -4.57 19.25 -10.90
C LYS A 28 -4.20 17.82 -11.31
N GLU A 29 -5.09 17.19 -12.07
CA GLU A 29 -4.95 15.85 -12.64
C GLU A 29 -3.78 15.81 -13.62
N ARG A 30 -3.70 16.80 -14.52
CA ARG A 30 -2.55 16.93 -15.43
C ARG A 30 -1.24 17.14 -14.66
N ALA A 31 -1.23 18.04 -13.68
CA ALA A 31 -0.05 18.31 -12.88
C ALA A 31 0.43 17.06 -12.10
N ALA A 32 -0.48 16.25 -11.58
CA ALA A 32 -0.14 15.00 -10.90
C ALA A 32 0.48 13.97 -11.87
N LEU A 33 -0.06 13.85 -13.09
CA LEU A 33 0.47 12.96 -14.12
C LEU A 33 1.83 13.42 -14.65
N GLU A 34 2.02 14.72 -14.88
CA GLU A 34 3.31 15.30 -15.27
C GLU A 34 4.38 15.11 -14.18
N LEU A 35 3.99 15.24 -12.90
CA LEU A 35 4.89 14.96 -11.78
C LEU A 35 5.28 13.47 -11.71
N ALA A 36 4.33 12.58 -11.94
CA ALA A 36 4.60 11.14 -12.02
C ALA A 36 5.55 10.82 -13.18
N GLN A 37 5.34 11.43 -14.35
CA GLN A 37 6.24 11.31 -15.50
C GLN A 37 7.66 11.77 -15.16
N ALA A 38 7.79 12.94 -14.54
CA ALA A 38 9.08 13.49 -14.12
C ALA A 38 9.81 12.58 -13.11
N ALA A 39 9.08 11.95 -12.19
CA ALA A 39 9.66 11.00 -11.25
C ALA A 39 10.22 9.75 -11.95
N LEU A 40 9.48 9.19 -12.92
CA LEU A 40 9.95 8.05 -13.72
C LEU A 40 11.18 8.40 -14.56
N LEU A 41 11.19 9.59 -15.17
CA LEU A 41 12.36 10.10 -15.91
C LEU A 41 13.57 10.28 -14.98
N TYR A 42 13.36 10.83 -13.78
CA TYR A 42 14.45 10.99 -12.80
C TYR A 42 15.09 9.65 -12.42
N ILE A 43 14.27 8.61 -12.19
CA ILE A 43 14.78 7.26 -11.87
C ILE A 43 15.64 6.72 -13.02
N ARG A 44 15.15 6.86 -14.26
CA ARG A 44 15.85 6.43 -15.48
C ARG A 44 17.15 7.18 -15.68
N ASP A 45 17.11 8.51 -15.64
CA ASP A 45 18.27 9.37 -15.92
C ASP A 45 19.37 9.21 -14.85
N ARG A 46 19.01 8.70 -13.66
CA ARG A 46 19.94 8.42 -12.56
C ARG A 46 20.41 6.96 -12.52
N GLY A 47 19.89 6.09 -13.40
CA GLY A 47 20.22 4.66 -13.41
C GLY A 47 19.81 3.93 -12.13
N GLN A 48 18.71 4.37 -11.49
CA GLN A 48 18.23 3.83 -10.21
C GLN A 48 17.10 2.80 -10.39
N GLU A 49 17.00 2.17 -11.55
CA GLU A 49 15.89 1.27 -11.88
C GLU A 49 15.88 0.02 -10.99
N ALA A 50 17.06 -0.49 -10.61
CA ALA A 50 17.16 -1.65 -9.71
C ALA A 50 16.73 -1.31 -8.27
N ASP A 51 17.14 -0.15 -7.77
CA ASP A 51 16.75 0.35 -6.46
C ASP A 51 15.25 0.64 -6.43
N PHE A 52 14.74 1.28 -7.48
CA PHE A 52 13.33 1.55 -7.64
C PHE A 52 12.52 0.26 -7.80
N ALA A 53 13.02 -0.75 -8.52
CA ALA A 53 12.36 -2.05 -8.62
C ALA A 53 12.31 -2.79 -7.28
N THR A 54 13.36 -2.68 -6.47
CA THR A 54 13.36 -3.22 -5.11
C THR A 54 12.36 -2.48 -4.22
N TYR A 55 12.32 -1.14 -4.32
CA TYR A 55 11.34 -0.32 -3.62
C TYR A 55 9.92 -0.64 -4.07
N TYR A 56 9.67 -0.73 -5.37
CA TYR A 56 8.37 -1.01 -5.97
C TYR A 56 7.90 -2.42 -5.63
N ALA A 57 8.81 -3.41 -5.61
CA ALA A 57 8.51 -4.74 -5.12
C ALA A 57 8.07 -4.69 -3.66
N ARG A 58 8.79 -3.97 -2.77
CA ARG A 58 8.36 -3.81 -1.36
C ARG A 58 7.04 -3.04 -1.23
N PHE A 59 6.81 -2.06 -2.08
CA PHE A 59 5.59 -1.26 -2.11
C PHE A 59 4.38 -2.06 -2.62
N SER A 60 4.60 -2.92 -3.61
CA SER A 60 3.57 -3.73 -4.28
C SER A 60 3.40 -5.12 -3.65
N ASP A 61 4.37 -5.55 -2.85
CA ASP A 61 4.32 -6.77 -2.05
C ASP A 61 3.33 -6.56 -0.90
N THR A 62 2.08 -6.89 -1.20
CA THR A 62 1.00 -6.97 -0.23
C THR A 62 1.24 -8.05 0.83
N ALA A 63 2.21 -8.95 0.65
CA ALA A 63 2.62 -9.90 1.68
C ALA A 63 3.56 -9.28 2.73
N PHE A 64 4.23 -8.15 2.43
CA PHE A 64 5.19 -7.53 3.36
C PHE A 64 4.56 -6.56 4.37
N THR A 65 3.25 -6.30 4.32
CA THR A 65 2.61 -5.28 5.18
C THR A 65 1.38 -5.76 5.93
N VAL A 66 1.32 -7.02 6.37
CA VAL A 66 0.56 -7.29 7.59
C VAL A 66 1.47 -7.87 8.66
N GLU A 67 2.33 -7.00 9.21
CA GLU A 67 2.78 -7.22 10.58
C GLU A 67 1.55 -7.10 11.47
N VAL A 68 1.00 -8.26 11.83
CA VAL A 68 0.03 -8.37 12.92
C VAL A 68 0.83 -8.09 14.19
N SER A 69 0.72 -6.88 14.73
CA SER A 69 1.41 -6.52 15.98
C SER A 69 0.96 -7.41 17.14
N HIS A 70 -0.33 -7.77 17.14
CA HIS A 70 -0.92 -8.63 18.15
C HIS A 70 -1.98 -9.57 17.55
N GLU A 71 -1.88 -10.85 17.90
CA GLU A 71 -2.88 -11.86 17.61
C GLU A 71 -3.71 -12.14 18.88
N PHE A 72 -5.02 -12.02 18.75
CA PHE A 72 -6.00 -12.27 19.80
C PHE A 72 -6.88 -13.44 19.42
N ALA A 73 -7.03 -14.41 20.33
CA ALA A 73 -7.92 -15.55 20.13
C ALA A 73 -9.41 -15.15 20.17
N THR A 74 -9.76 -14.08 20.90
CA THR A 74 -11.13 -13.61 21.09
C THR A 74 -11.25 -12.09 21.00
N ARG A 75 -12.44 -11.61 20.65
CA ARG A 75 -12.71 -10.17 20.52
C ARG A 75 -12.64 -9.44 21.86
N GLU A 76 -13.03 -10.10 22.94
CA GLU A 76 -13.01 -9.56 24.30
C GLU A 76 -11.57 -9.27 24.75
N ALA A 77 -10.60 -10.10 24.35
CA ALA A 77 -9.19 -9.89 24.65
C ALA A 77 -8.62 -8.69 23.85
N ALA A 78 -9.04 -8.55 22.58
CA ALA A 78 -8.66 -7.42 21.75
C ALA A 78 -9.27 -6.10 22.25
N ASP A 79 -10.53 -6.10 22.67
CA ASP A 79 -11.19 -4.92 23.23
C ASP A 79 -10.57 -4.48 24.56
N GLN A 80 -10.13 -5.43 25.41
CA GLN A 80 -9.36 -5.10 26.62
C GLN A 80 -8.01 -4.46 26.31
N TRP A 81 -7.31 -4.94 25.28
CA TRP A 81 -6.05 -4.34 24.82
C TRP A 81 -6.24 -2.98 24.15
N LEU A 82 -7.34 -2.78 23.42
CA LEU A 82 -7.70 -1.47 22.87
C LEU A 82 -8.01 -0.47 24.00
N ALA A 83 -8.72 -0.94 25.04
CA ALA A 83 -9.06 -0.16 26.23
C ALA A 83 -7.87 0.13 27.14
N SER A 84 -6.79 -0.67 27.09
CA SER A 84 -5.56 -0.42 27.85
C SER A 84 -4.76 0.79 27.32
N GLY A 85 -5.16 1.35 26.16
CA GLY A 85 -4.54 2.52 25.57
C GLY A 85 -3.14 2.26 25.00
N THR A 86 -2.70 1.01 24.95
CA THR A 86 -1.39 0.60 24.44
C THR A 86 -1.35 0.54 22.91
N ALA A 87 -2.52 0.35 22.28
CA ALA A 87 -2.69 0.31 20.84
C ALA A 87 -2.35 1.65 20.17
N ARG A 88 -1.55 1.62 19.11
CA ARG A 88 -1.25 2.78 18.26
C ARG A 88 -2.26 2.89 17.12
N ASP A 89 -2.44 4.11 16.63
CA ASP A 89 -3.23 4.35 15.43
C ASP A 89 -2.57 3.67 14.22
N SER A 90 -3.40 3.16 13.30
CA SER A 90 -3.00 2.34 12.15
C SER A 90 -2.35 0.98 12.48
N GLU A 91 -2.42 0.53 13.74
CA GLU A 91 -1.86 -0.76 14.14
C GLU A 91 -2.75 -1.93 13.69
N ARG A 92 -2.17 -2.96 13.06
CA ARG A 92 -2.93 -4.13 12.56
C ARG A 92 -2.91 -5.26 13.58
N VAL A 93 -4.07 -5.85 13.83
CA VAL A 93 -4.24 -6.98 14.74
C VAL A 93 -5.07 -8.09 14.10
N LYS A 94 -4.81 -9.34 14.48
CA LYS A 94 -5.58 -10.51 14.04
C LYS A 94 -6.47 -10.93 15.21
N ILE A 95 -7.79 -10.93 15.01
CA ILE A 95 -8.75 -11.30 16.05
C ILE A 95 -9.55 -12.48 15.54
N ALA A 96 -9.47 -13.61 16.23
CA ALA A 96 -10.18 -14.84 15.87
C ALA A 96 -9.98 -15.23 14.38
N GLY A 97 -8.75 -15.10 13.88
CA GLY A 97 -8.39 -15.43 12.51
C GLY A 97 -8.66 -14.35 11.46
N LYS A 98 -9.35 -13.25 11.82
CA LYS A 98 -9.68 -12.15 10.91
C LYS A 98 -8.79 -10.93 11.11
N GLY A 99 -8.50 -10.21 10.03
CA GLY A 99 -7.72 -8.97 10.05
C GLY A 99 -8.52 -7.75 10.49
N PHE A 100 -7.94 -7.00 11.43
CA PHE A 100 -8.46 -5.71 11.86
C PHE A 100 -7.34 -4.68 11.93
N MET A 101 -7.71 -3.41 11.79
CA MET A 101 -6.84 -2.25 11.96
C MET A 101 -7.40 -1.35 13.04
N VAL A 102 -6.55 -0.91 13.95
CA VAL A 102 -6.86 0.12 14.93
C VAL A 102 -6.90 1.47 14.22
N VAL A 103 -8.02 2.16 14.31
CA VAL A 103 -8.18 3.52 13.82
C VAL A 103 -8.64 4.42 14.96
N GLU A 104 -8.11 5.64 15.02
CA GLU A 104 -8.61 6.67 15.92
C GLU A 104 -9.69 7.50 15.23
N ALA A 105 -10.94 7.36 15.69
CA ALA A 105 -12.07 8.14 15.21
C ALA A 105 -12.71 8.90 16.37
N GLN A 106 -12.84 10.22 16.26
CA GLN A 106 -13.48 11.08 17.27
C GLN A 106 -12.92 10.92 18.69
N GLY A 107 -11.59 10.72 18.82
CA GLY A 107 -10.92 10.53 20.11
C GLY A 107 -11.16 9.17 20.77
N ARG A 108 -11.70 8.20 20.02
CA ARG A 108 -11.85 6.80 20.43
C ARG A 108 -11.12 5.90 19.44
N ARG A 109 -10.38 4.92 19.96
CA ARG A 109 -9.77 3.87 19.14
C ARG A 109 -10.82 2.80 18.86
N LEU A 110 -10.94 2.41 17.61
CA LEU A 110 -11.90 1.42 17.13
C LEU A 110 -11.18 0.42 16.22
N PHE A 111 -11.73 -0.80 16.14
CA PHE A 111 -11.29 -1.79 15.14
C PHE A 111 -12.06 -1.61 13.84
N MET A 112 -11.37 -1.31 12.76
CA MET A 112 -11.89 -1.41 11.39
C MET A 112 -11.52 -2.77 10.80
N VAL A 113 -12.46 -3.40 10.10
CA VAL A 113 -12.20 -4.65 9.36
C VAL A 113 -11.22 -4.34 8.24
N ALA A 114 -10.05 -4.97 8.28
CA ALA A 114 -9.00 -4.82 7.29
C ALA A 114 -8.54 -6.24 6.91
N PRO A 115 -9.18 -6.85 5.90
CA PRO A 115 -8.96 -8.26 5.59
C PRO A 115 -7.49 -8.53 5.28
N LEU A 116 -6.97 -9.62 5.83
CA LEU A 116 -5.59 -10.02 5.61
C LEU A 116 -5.40 -10.54 4.17
N PRO A 117 -4.19 -10.45 3.60
CA PRO A 117 -3.86 -11.10 2.33
C PRO A 117 -4.18 -12.60 2.31
N GLU A 118 -4.13 -13.24 3.48
CA GLU A 118 -4.52 -14.66 3.66
C GLU A 118 -6.03 -14.86 3.50
N GLU A 119 -6.87 -13.92 3.96
CA GLU A 119 -8.33 -13.97 3.82
C GLU A 119 -8.77 -13.67 2.38
N LEU A 120 -8.00 -12.85 1.64
CA LEU A 120 -8.26 -12.53 0.24
C LEU A 120 -7.92 -13.68 -0.73
N LYS A 121 -7.08 -14.63 -0.31
CA LYS A 121 -6.73 -15.83 -1.11
C LYS A 121 -7.70 -16.99 -0.90
N ALA A 122 -8.58 -16.90 0.10
CA ALA A 122 -9.48 -17.97 0.48
C ALA A 122 -10.86 -17.89 -0.19
N ASP A 123 -11.04 -17.00 -1.17
CA ASP A 123 -12.28 -16.86 -1.94
C ASP A 123 -12.09 -17.32 -3.41
N PRO A 124 -12.16 -18.63 -3.68
CA PRO A 124 -12.53 -19.14 -4.98
C PRO A 124 -14.05 -19.40 -4.99
N GLU A 125 -14.83 -18.46 -5.52
CA GLU A 125 -16.13 -18.81 -6.12
C GLU A 125 -15.94 -19.63 -7.40
#